data_AF-A0A1Z5YWA2-F1
#
_entry.id   AF-A0A1Z5YWA2-F1
#
_cell.length_a   1.000
_cell.length_b   1.000
_cell.length_c   1.000
_cell.angle_alpha   90.00
_cell.angle_beta   90.00
_cell.angle_gamma   90.00
#
_symmetry.space_group_name_H-M   'P 1'
#
loop_
_entity.id
_entity.type
_entity.pdbx_description
1 polymer ?
#
loop_
_entity_poly.entity_id
_entity_poly.type
_entity_poly.pdbx_seq_one_letter_code
_entity_poly.pdbx_strand_id
1 'polypeptide(L)'
;MSFLASTLIQTAHGDVAVEDIRLGDSLMTWDWKIQSKRVSSVTWAGRKHMRANTALPDAEAGYPVRILKDALADGVPYKDLLVTPDHHLFFEDRFIPVRMLVNGRSIFYDYSLVAYDYFHVEAEKHSVIWSDGALNESYLDTGDRNSFRQEGKVVRLGQPSKDTSWNADATADRGVALRAADGFSIV
;
A
#
# COMPACT_ATOMS: atom_id res chain seq x y z
N MET A 1 -2.85 -1.68 -6.22
CA MET A 1 -2.72 -1.15 -4.85
C MET A 1 -1.26 -0.91 -4.57
N SER A 2 -0.81 0.33 -4.45
CA SER A 2 0.63 0.60 -4.62
C SER A 2 1.12 1.85 -3.87
N PHE A 3 2.41 1.84 -3.56
CA PHE A 3 3.17 2.96 -2.99
C PHE A 3 3.86 3.76 -4.09
N LEU A 4 4.10 5.05 -3.89
CA LEU A 4 4.98 5.84 -4.77
C LEU A 4 6.44 5.77 -4.30
N ALA A 5 7.36 6.21 -5.16
CA ALA A 5 8.78 6.30 -4.82
C ALA A 5 9.01 7.09 -3.51
N SER A 6 10.08 6.72 -2.81
CA SER A 6 10.51 7.30 -1.53
C SER A 6 9.58 7.05 -0.35
N THR A 7 8.52 6.25 -0.50
CA THR A 7 7.78 5.68 0.63
C THR A 7 8.69 4.70 1.38
N LEU A 8 8.82 4.86 2.69
CA LEU A 8 9.68 4.01 3.51
C LEU A 8 8.88 2.83 4.09
N ILE A 9 9.29 1.61 3.76
CA ILE A 9 8.71 0.36 4.26
C ILE A 9 9.51 -0.12 5.48
N GLN A 10 8.82 -0.48 6.56
CA GLN A 10 9.49 -1.02 7.75
C GLN A 10 9.99 -2.44 7.48
N THR A 11 11.29 -2.64 7.61
CA THR A 11 11.93 -3.96 7.56
C THR A 11 12.39 -4.39 8.95
N ALA A 12 12.82 -5.64 9.10
CA ALA A 12 13.44 -6.13 10.32
C ALA A 12 14.75 -5.40 10.68
N HIS A 13 15.34 -4.67 9.74
CA HIS A 13 16.64 -3.99 9.89
C HIS A 13 16.53 -2.46 9.82
N GLY A 14 15.31 -1.92 9.84
CA GLY A 14 15.03 -0.49 9.71
C GLY A 14 14.17 -0.16 8.50
N ASP A 15 13.92 1.12 8.29
CA ASP A 15 13.08 1.59 7.20
C ASP A 15 13.89 1.63 5.89
N VAL A 16 13.31 1.08 4.81
CA VAL A 16 13.92 1.01 3.47
C VAL A 16 12.97 1.62 2.45
N ALA A 17 13.48 2.41 1.51
CA ALA A 17 12.66 2.98 0.45
C ALA A 17 12.04 1.87 -0.42
N VAL A 18 10.77 2.00 -0.79
CA VAL A 18 10.03 0.96 -1.49
C VAL A 18 10.66 0.57 -2.83
N GLU A 19 11.31 1.53 -3.51
CA GLU A 19 12.08 1.31 -4.73
C GLU A 19 13.35 0.47 -4.55
N ASP A 20 13.86 0.38 -3.33
CA ASP A 20 15.06 -0.38 -2.97
C ASP A 20 14.74 -1.77 -2.41
N ILE A 21 13.47 -2.08 -2.13
CA ILE A 21 13.02 -3.38 -1.62
C ILE A 21 13.25 -4.47 -2.69
N ARG A 22 13.88 -5.57 -2.28
CA ARG A 22 14.28 -6.69 -3.14
C ARG A 22 13.71 -8.01 -2.65
N LEU A 23 13.69 -8.98 -3.57
CA LEU A 23 13.36 -10.37 -3.26
C LEU A 23 14.25 -10.89 -2.12
N GLY A 24 13.64 -11.45 -1.09
CA GLY A 24 14.33 -12.01 0.07
C GLY A 24 14.58 -11.02 1.22
N ASP A 25 14.27 -9.73 1.04
CA ASP A 25 14.33 -8.78 2.14
C ASP A 25 13.33 -9.15 3.24
N SER A 26 13.64 -8.78 4.49
CA SER A 26 12.83 -9.14 5.66
C SER A 26 11.90 -8.00 6.05
N LEU A 27 10.63 -8.07 5.65
CA LEU A 27 9.62 -7.09 6.04
C LEU A 27 9.19 -7.29 7.49
N MET A 28 8.90 -6.18 8.16
CA MET A 28 8.13 -6.21 9.39
C MET A 28 6.64 -6.22 9.06
N THR A 29 5.94 -7.27 9.49
CA THR A 29 4.48 -7.42 9.32
C THR A 29 3.76 -7.35 10.65
N TRP A 30 2.50 -6.95 10.63
CA TRP A 30 1.59 -6.95 11.78
C TRP A 30 0.58 -8.08 11.66
N ASP A 31 0.57 -8.97 12.64
CA ASP A 31 -0.49 -9.96 12.82
C ASP A 31 -1.52 -9.40 13.80
N TRP A 32 -2.61 -8.84 13.25
CA TRP A 32 -3.66 -8.20 14.02
C TRP A 32 -4.47 -9.19 14.87
N LYS A 33 -4.58 -10.46 14.45
CA LYS A 33 -5.36 -11.49 15.17
C LYS A 33 -4.78 -11.82 16.54
N ILE A 34 -3.46 -11.72 16.66
CA ILE A 34 -2.71 -11.97 17.90
C ILE A 34 -1.91 -10.73 18.34
N GLN A 35 -2.23 -9.57 17.75
CA GLN A 35 -1.65 -8.26 18.03
C GLN A 35 -0.13 -8.27 18.21
N SER A 36 0.59 -8.84 17.24
CA SER A 36 2.04 -8.95 17.35
C SER A 36 2.79 -8.77 16.04
N LYS A 37 4.02 -8.26 16.16
CA LYS A 37 4.96 -8.10 15.06
C LYS A 37 5.50 -9.46 14.60
N ARG A 38 5.69 -9.62 13.29
CA ARG A 38 6.26 -10.80 12.66
C ARG A 38 7.24 -10.36 11.58
N VAL A 39 8.22 -11.21 11.28
CA VAL A 39 9.09 -11.01 10.13
C VAL A 39 8.58 -11.90 9.00
N SER A 40 8.43 -11.33 7.81
CA SER A 40 8.06 -12.07 6.60
C SER A 40 9.01 -11.73 5.47
N SER A 41 9.35 -12.72 4.65
CA SER A 41 10.24 -12.50 3.51
C SER A 41 9.48 -11.89 2.35
N VAL A 42 10.11 -10.94 1.65
CA VAL A 42 9.61 -10.43 0.36
C VAL A 42 9.71 -11.54 -0.67
N THR A 43 8.56 -11.93 -1.23
CA THR A 43 8.47 -12.93 -2.32
C THR A 43 8.36 -12.28 -3.69
N TRP A 44 8.04 -10.99 -3.74
CA TRP A 44 8.03 -10.22 -4.97
C TRP A 44 8.07 -8.71 -4.70
N ALA A 45 8.74 -7.98 -5.59
CA ALA A 45 8.66 -6.54 -5.68
C ALA A 45 8.52 -6.14 -7.15
N GLY A 46 7.62 -5.20 -7.44
CA GLY A 46 7.30 -4.78 -8.80
C GLY A 46 7.23 -3.27 -8.93
N ARG A 47 7.65 -2.75 -10.07
CA ARG A 47 7.58 -1.33 -10.45
C ARG A 47 6.71 -1.16 -11.69
N LYS A 48 5.91 -0.10 -11.71
CA LYS A 48 5.17 0.33 -12.90
C LYS A 48 5.11 1.84 -12.98
N HIS A 49 5.07 2.34 -14.21
CA HIS A 49 4.93 3.76 -14.47
C HIS A 49 3.45 4.10 -14.70
N MET A 50 2.97 5.16 -14.05
CA MET A 50 1.63 5.72 -14.25
C MET A 50 1.75 7.10 -14.89
N ARG A 51 0.82 7.41 -15.79
CA ARG A 51 0.59 8.77 -16.27
C ARG A 51 -0.89 9.08 -16.16
N ALA A 52 -1.22 10.14 -15.45
CA ALA A 52 -2.59 10.55 -15.24
C ALA A 52 -3.24 10.96 -16.57
N ASN A 53 -4.48 10.54 -16.77
CA ASN A 53 -5.33 10.97 -17.88
C ASN A 53 -6.25 12.09 -17.40
N THR A 54 -5.83 13.33 -17.66
CA THR A 54 -6.53 14.54 -17.20
C THR A 54 -7.92 14.74 -17.85
N ALA A 55 -8.29 13.91 -18.83
CA ALA A 55 -9.61 13.94 -19.46
C ALA A 55 -10.66 13.08 -18.73
N LEU A 56 -10.24 12.27 -17.75
CA LEU A 56 -11.13 11.42 -16.96
C LEU A 56 -11.45 12.06 -15.60
N PRO A 57 -12.53 11.64 -14.92
CA PRO A 57 -12.79 12.00 -13.53
C PRO A 57 -11.62 11.58 -12.61
N ASP A 58 -11.38 12.29 -11.51
CA ASP A 58 -10.20 12.08 -10.65
C ASP A 58 -10.01 10.62 -10.18
N ALA A 59 -11.11 9.95 -9.86
CA ALA A 59 -11.11 8.55 -9.44
C ALA A 59 -10.61 7.57 -10.52
N GLU A 60 -10.68 7.97 -11.79
CA GLU A 60 -10.27 7.18 -12.96
C GLU A 60 -9.05 7.77 -13.67
N ALA A 61 -8.72 9.03 -13.38
CA ALA A 61 -7.63 9.76 -14.01
C ALA A 61 -6.26 9.20 -13.63
N GLY A 62 -6.12 8.47 -12.53
CA GLY A 62 -4.85 7.90 -12.09
C GLY A 62 -3.94 8.93 -11.41
N TYR A 63 -4.51 9.96 -10.77
CA TYR A 63 -3.77 10.80 -9.82
C TYR A 63 -3.47 10.01 -8.54
N PRO A 64 -2.31 10.22 -7.91
CA PRO A 64 -2.05 9.63 -6.61
C PRO A 64 -2.85 10.39 -5.53
N VAL A 65 -3.10 9.72 -4.41
CA VAL A 65 -3.61 10.37 -3.20
C VAL A 65 -2.42 10.67 -2.29
N ARG A 66 -2.33 11.93 -1.85
CA ARG A 66 -1.43 12.38 -0.80
C ARG A 66 -2.14 12.35 0.54
N ILE A 67 -1.50 11.73 1.51
CA ILE A 67 -1.88 11.73 2.91
C ILE A 67 -0.80 12.55 3.62
N LEU A 68 -1.16 13.72 4.14
CA LEU A 68 -0.19 14.59 4.81
C LEU A 68 0.35 13.94 6.08
N LYS A 69 1.54 14.37 6.49
CA LYS A 69 2.05 14.11 7.84
C LYS A 69 0.96 14.38 8.90
N ASP A 70 0.86 13.49 9.88
CA ASP A 70 -0.11 13.56 10.99
C ASP A 70 -1.60 13.47 10.57
N ALA A 71 -1.93 13.18 9.31
CA ALA A 71 -3.31 13.20 8.82
C ALA A 71 -4.20 12.07 9.37
N LEU A 72 -3.58 10.94 9.73
CA LEU A 72 -4.30 9.78 10.26
C LEU A 72 -4.33 9.87 11.79
N ALA A 73 -3.19 10.10 12.42
CA ALA A 73 -3.04 10.26 13.86
C ALA A 73 -1.83 11.15 14.16
N ASP A 74 -1.63 11.55 15.42
CA ASP A 74 -0.39 12.19 15.84
C ASP A 74 0.83 11.33 15.47
N GLY A 75 1.70 11.85 14.59
CA GLY A 75 2.86 11.14 14.07
C GLY A 75 2.56 10.10 12.99
N VAL A 76 1.33 10.02 12.46
CA VAL A 76 0.91 9.00 11.48
C VAL A 76 0.16 9.63 10.29
N PRO A 77 0.69 9.49 9.06
CA PRO A 77 2.08 9.09 8.76
C PRO A 77 3.07 10.11 9.34
N TYR A 78 4.32 9.71 9.62
CA TYR A 78 5.33 10.61 10.20
C TYR A 78 5.89 11.63 9.19
N LYS A 79 5.54 11.46 7.92
CA LYS A 79 5.79 12.33 6.77
C LYS A 79 4.66 12.17 5.76
N ASP A 80 4.60 13.02 4.75
CA ASP A 80 3.65 12.83 3.66
C ASP A 80 3.83 11.45 2.99
N LEU A 81 2.73 10.72 2.88
CA LEU A 81 2.62 9.43 2.22
C LEU A 81 1.86 9.58 0.91
N LEU A 82 2.43 9.07 -0.19
CA LEU A 82 1.81 9.06 -1.51
C LEU A 82 1.49 7.63 -1.93
N VAL A 83 0.23 7.40 -2.27
CA VAL A 83 -0.28 6.07 -2.65
C VAL A 83 -1.28 6.16 -3.78
N THR A 84 -1.50 5.06 -4.48
CA THR A 84 -2.60 4.98 -5.47
C THR A 84 -3.97 5.02 -4.78
N PRO A 85 -5.04 5.53 -5.43
CA PRO A 85 -6.37 5.67 -4.82
C PRO A 85 -7.01 4.35 -4.32
N ASP A 86 -6.68 3.23 -4.96
CA ASP A 86 -7.13 1.88 -4.59
C ASP A 86 -6.24 1.19 -3.57
N HIS A 87 -5.16 1.83 -3.09
CA HIS A 87 -4.35 1.28 -2.01
C HIS A 87 -5.16 1.22 -0.71
N HIS A 88 -4.97 0.19 0.10
CA HIS A 88 -5.71 0.01 1.34
C HIS A 88 -4.84 0.35 2.55
N LEU A 89 -5.37 1.21 3.42
CA LEU A 89 -4.86 1.37 4.78
C LEU A 89 -5.56 0.39 5.69
N PHE A 90 -4.87 -0.05 6.73
CA PHE A 90 -5.41 -0.95 7.73
C PHE A 90 -5.85 -0.18 8.97
N PHE A 91 -7.15 -0.17 9.22
CA PHE A 91 -7.81 0.51 10.33
C PHE A 91 -8.84 -0.40 10.97
N GLU A 92 -8.87 -0.45 12.30
CA GLU A 92 -9.87 -1.20 13.07
C GLU A 92 -10.10 -2.62 12.51
N ASP A 93 -9.01 -3.34 12.28
CA ASP A 93 -9.00 -4.70 11.77
C ASP A 93 -9.58 -4.87 10.35
N ARG A 94 -9.61 -3.79 9.56
CA ARG A 94 -10.17 -3.76 8.20
C ARG A 94 -9.26 -3.03 7.22
N PHE A 95 -9.34 -3.45 5.96
CA PHE A 95 -8.74 -2.72 4.85
C PHE A 95 -9.71 -1.69 4.29
N ILE A 96 -9.29 -0.42 4.28
CA ILE A 96 -10.07 0.70 3.75
C ILE A 96 -9.33 1.32 2.56
N PRO A 97 -9.94 1.38 1.36
CA PRO A 97 -9.32 2.05 0.23
C PRO A 97 -9.12 3.54 0.51
N VAL A 98 -7.92 4.05 0.21
CA VAL A 98 -7.51 5.43 0.51
C VAL A 98 -8.43 6.47 -0.13
N ARG A 99 -8.96 6.22 -1.33
CA ARG A 99 -9.93 7.13 -1.97
C ARG A 99 -11.17 7.41 -1.12
N MET A 100 -11.56 6.49 -0.23
CA MET A 100 -12.71 6.66 0.66
C MET A 100 -12.41 7.58 1.84
N LEU A 101 -11.12 7.86 2.11
CA LEU A 101 -10.65 8.73 3.18
C LEU A 101 -10.35 10.16 2.68
N VAL A 102 -10.46 10.40 1.37
CA VAL A 102 -10.21 11.72 0.77
C VAL A 102 -11.19 12.75 1.34
N ASN A 103 -10.63 13.76 2.01
CA ASN A 103 -11.36 14.85 2.65
C ASN A 103 -11.06 16.23 2.01
N GLY A 104 -10.13 16.29 1.05
CA GLY A 104 -9.75 17.51 0.35
C GLY A 104 -8.89 18.47 1.17
N ARG A 105 -8.41 18.06 2.35
CA ARG A 105 -7.59 18.87 3.26
C ARG A 105 -6.27 18.18 3.60
N SER A 106 -6.31 17.15 4.43
CA SER A 106 -5.13 16.36 4.80
C SER A 106 -4.96 15.10 3.95
N ILE A 107 -6.04 14.65 3.32
CA ILE A 107 -6.04 13.52 2.39
C ILE A 107 -6.72 13.98 1.10
N PHE A 108 -5.95 14.06 0.02
CA PHE A 108 -6.44 14.61 -1.25
C PHE A 108 -5.70 14.04 -2.46
N TYR A 109 -6.35 14.08 -3.63
CA TYR A 109 -5.70 13.77 -4.90
C TYR A 109 -4.66 14.84 -5.23
N ASP A 110 -3.44 14.41 -5.50
CA ASP A 110 -2.34 15.32 -5.81
C ASP A 110 -2.23 15.55 -7.32
N TYR A 111 -2.90 16.61 -7.79
CA TYR A 111 -2.92 17.00 -9.19
C TYR A 111 -1.57 17.52 -9.72
N SER A 112 -0.59 17.79 -8.84
CA SER A 112 0.75 18.20 -9.27
C SER A 112 1.55 17.03 -9.87
N LEU A 113 1.17 15.78 -9.55
CA LEU A 113 1.83 14.56 -9.99
C LEU A 113 1.06 13.89 -11.13
N VAL A 114 1.34 14.34 -12.36
CA VAL A 114 0.73 13.79 -13.59
C VAL A 114 1.44 12.55 -14.14
N ALA A 115 2.64 12.23 -13.65
CA ALA A 115 3.38 11.02 -14.00
C ALA A 115 4.27 10.60 -12.83
N TYR A 116 4.29 9.31 -12.51
CA TYR A 116 5.03 8.78 -11.37
C TYR A 116 5.30 7.29 -11.52
N ASP A 117 6.35 6.81 -10.86
CA ASP A 117 6.57 5.39 -10.66
C ASP A 117 5.87 4.94 -9.36
N TYR A 118 5.28 3.76 -9.42
CA TYR A 118 4.65 3.12 -8.28
C TYR A 118 5.11 1.67 -8.11
N PHE A 119 5.08 1.22 -6.87
CA PHE A 119 5.72 0.02 -6.42
C PHE A 119 4.75 -0.87 -5.66
N HIS A 120 4.93 -2.18 -5.85
CA HIS A 120 4.25 -3.23 -5.11
C HIS A 120 5.28 -4.07 -4.39
N VAL A 121 4.91 -4.51 -3.19
CA VAL A 121 5.70 -5.44 -2.38
C VAL A 121 4.77 -6.56 -1.92
N GLU A 122 5.12 -7.80 -2.25
CA GLU A 122 4.45 -9.02 -1.81
C GLU A 122 5.30 -9.69 -0.72
N ALA A 123 4.65 -10.02 0.40
CA ALA A 123 5.23 -10.84 1.44
C ALA A 123 4.87 -12.32 1.22
N GLU A 124 5.57 -13.24 1.90
CA GLU A 124 5.29 -14.68 1.82
C GLU A 124 3.82 -15.04 2.06
N LYS A 125 3.19 -14.31 2.98
CA LYS A 125 1.76 -14.32 3.20
C LYS A 125 1.23 -12.91 3.02
N HIS A 126 0.02 -12.80 2.52
CA HIS A 126 -0.68 -11.53 2.52
C HIS A 126 -0.79 -10.98 3.96
N SER A 127 -0.26 -9.78 4.17
CA SER A 127 0.06 -9.24 5.48
C SER A 127 -0.26 -7.76 5.57
N VAL A 128 -0.41 -7.28 6.81
CA VAL A 128 -0.36 -5.85 7.11
C VAL A 128 1.11 -5.47 7.30
N ILE A 129 1.56 -4.38 6.68
CA ILE A 129 2.93 -3.84 6.78
C ILE A 129 2.88 -2.37 7.19
N TRP A 130 4.03 -1.82 7.57
CA TRP A 130 4.16 -0.37 7.81
C TRP A 130 4.78 0.34 6.62
N SER A 131 4.22 1.50 6.27
CA SER A 131 4.84 2.45 5.35
C SER A 131 4.70 3.89 5.86
N ASP A 132 5.83 4.60 5.92
CA ASP A 132 5.95 5.94 6.51
C ASP A 132 5.23 6.06 7.89
N GLY A 133 5.20 4.96 8.66
CA GLY A 133 4.56 4.84 9.98
C GLY A 133 3.09 4.42 9.98
N ALA A 134 2.39 4.48 8.85
CA ALA A 134 1.01 4.02 8.72
C ALA A 134 0.93 2.50 8.48
N LEU A 135 -0.14 1.84 8.95
CA LEU A 135 -0.41 0.44 8.63
C LEU A 135 -1.16 0.32 7.30
N ASN A 136 -0.69 -0.58 6.45
CA ASN A 136 -1.20 -0.75 5.09
C ASN A 136 -1.08 -2.20 4.64
N GLU A 137 -1.69 -2.47 3.51
CA GLU A 137 -1.76 -3.78 2.91
C GLU A 137 -0.51 -4.12 2.07
N SER A 138 0.09 -5.30 2.29
CA SER A 138 1.04 -5.89 1.34
C SER A 138 0.29 -6.36 0.09
N TYR A 139 0.92 -6.40 -1.09
CA TYR A 139 0.23 -6.86 -2.30
C TYR A 139 -0.32 -8.29 -2.18
N LEU A 140 -1.59 -8.47 -2.59
CA LEU A 140 -2.23 -9.76 -2.79
C LEU A 140 -2.31 -10.05 -4.30
N ASP A 141 -1.69 -11.13 -4.76
CA ASP A 141 -1.63 -11.47 -6.19
C ASP A 141 -2.93 -12.07 -6.72
N THR A 142 -3.88 -11.20 -7.07
CA THR A 142 -5.14 -11.60 -7.71
C THR A 142 -5.06 -11.71 -9.24
N GLY A 143 -3.85 -11.84 -9.80
CA GLY A 143 -3.62 -12.12 -11.23
C GLY A 143 -3.12 -10.95 -12.08
N ASP A 144 -2.85 -9.77 -11.51
CA ASP A 144 -2.37 -8.57 -12.24
C ASP A 144 -0.84 -8.42 -12.30
N ARG A 145 -0.10 -9.38 -11.71
CA ARG A 145 1.38 -9.40 -11.61
C ARG A 145 2.09 -9.27 -12.96
N ASN A 146 1.51 -9.81 -14.03
CA ASN A 146 2.06 -9.76 -15.39
C ASN A 146 2.14 -8.34 -15.99
N SER A 147 1.45 -7.36 -15.39
CA SER A 147 1.48 -5.98 -15.88
C SER A 147 2.65 -5.14 -15.33
N PHE A 148 3.48 -5.70 -14.44
CA PHE A 148 4.55 -5.01 -13.71
C PHE A 148 5.95 -5.39 -14.20
N ARG A 149 6.89 -4.44 -14.11
CA ARG A 149 8.32 -4.71 -14.30
C ARG A 149 8.94 -5.16 -12.98
N GLN A 150 9.71 -6.23 -12.99
CA GLN A 150 10.49 -6.68 -11.83
C GLN A 150 11.96 -6.30 -12.03
N GLU A 151 12.59 -5.69 -11.03
CA GLU A 151 14.06 -5.49 -11.04
C GLU A 151 14.74 -6.64 -10.30
N GLY A 152 15.67 -7.33 -10.98
CA GLY A 152 16.40 -8.47 -10.45
C GLY A 152 16.73 -9.51 -11.53
N LYS A 153 17.91 -10.13 -11.44
CA LYS A 153 18.44 -11.12 -12.41
C LYS A 153 17.68 -12.46 -12.43
N VAL A 154 16.74 -12.64 -11.50
CA VAL A 154 15.95 -13.87 -11.33
C VAL A 154 14.48 -13.54 -11.59
N VAL A 155 14.05 -13.75 -12.83
CA VAL A 155 12.63 -13.93 -13.13
C VAL A 155 12.29 -15.33 -12.60
N ARG A 156 11.41 -15.45 -11.60
CA ARG A 156 10.80 -16.75 -11.31
C ARG A 156 9.83 -17.06 -12.45
N LEU A 157 10.37 -17.69 -13.51
CA LEU A 157 9.57 -18.29 -14.56
C LEU A 157 8.76 -19.44 -13.94
N GLY A 158 7.43 -19.30 -13.90
CA GLY A 158 6.54 -20.42 -13.62
C GLY A 158 5.98 -20.55 -12.20
N GLN A 159 5.77 -19.45 -11.45
CA GLN A 159 4.65 -19.53 -10.49
C GLN A 159 3.36 -19.56 -11.32
N PRO A 160 2.48 -20.56 -11.15
CA PRO A 160 1.10 -20.42 -11.62
C PRO A 160 0.57 -19.10 -11.06
N SER A 161 -0.21 -18.34 -11.84
CA SER A 161 -1.07 -17.33 -11.24
C SER A 161 -1.76 -18.01 -10.07
N LYS A 162 -1.51 -17.56 -8.84
CA LYS A 162 -2.30 -18.07 -7.74
C LYS A 162 -3.72 -17.62 -8.04
N ASP A 163 -4.67 -18.55 -8.09
CA ASP A 163 -6.10 -18.22 -8.09
C ASP A 163 -6.47 -17.69 -6.70
N THR A 164 -5.75 -16.67 -6.21
CA THR A 164 -6.10 -16.02 -4.95
C THR A 164 -7.21 -15.03 -5.21
N SER A 165 -8.15 -15.00 -4.27
CA SER A 165 -9.27 -14.08 -4.29
C SER A 165 -9.30 -13.33 -2.97
N TRP A 166 -9.79 -12.10 -3.04
CA TRP A 166 -10.00 -11.29 -1.84
C TRP A 166 -10.84 -12.01 -0.77
N ASN A 167 -11.86 -12.77 -1.17
CA ASN A 167 -12.75 -13.44 -0.24
C ASN A 167 -12.09 -14.64 0.47
N ALA A 168 -11.04 -15.23 -0.11
CA ALA A 168 -10.41 -16.44 0.43
C ALA A 168 -9.04 -16.17 1.06
N ASP A 169 -8.29 -15.19 0.54
CA ASP A 169 -6.86 -15.02 0.82
C ASP A 169 -6.51 -13.67 1.46
N ALA A 170 -7.48 -12.75 1.59
CA ALA A 170 -7.26 -11.50 2.31
C ALA A 170 -7.02 -11.77 3.80
N THR A 171 -6.08 -11.02 4.40
CA THR A 171 -5.75 -11.22 5.82
C THR A 171 -6.77 -10.56 6.75
N ALA A 172 -7.59 -9.66 6.20
CA ALA A 172 -8.72 -8.98 6.85
C ALA A 172 -9.79 -8.61 5.80
N ASP A 173 -11.01 -8.35 6.28
CA ASP A 173 -12.13 -7.97 5.43
C ASP A 173 -11.97 -6.54 4.88
N ARG A 174 -12.62 -6.28 3.74
CA ARG A 174 -12.76 -4.92 3.21
C ARG A 174 -13.83 -4.15 4.00
N GLY A 175 -13.45 -3.01 4.52
CA GLY A 175 -14.37 -2.06 5.15
C GLY A 175 -14.80 -0.96 4.19
N VAL A 176 -16.00 -0.43 4.40
CA VAL A 176 -16.33 0.94 4.01
C VAL A 176 -15.92 1.87 5.16
N ALA A 177 -15.48 3.10 4.85
CA ALA A 177 -15.10 4.07 5.87
C ALA A 177 -16.23 4.19 6.92
N LEU A 178 -15.93 3.79 8.16
CA LEU A 178 -16.85 3.99 9.27
C LEU A 178 -16.89 5.50 9.53
N ARG A 179 -18.10 6.04 9.77
CA ARG A 179 -18.20 7.36 10.38
C ARG A 179 -17.40 7.31 11.68
N ALA A 180 -16.44 8.23 11.84
CA ALA A 180 -15.64 8.39 13.04
C ALA A 180 -16.55 8.31 14.29
N ALA A 181 -16.60 7.12 14.88
CA ALA A 181 -17.20 6.90 16.18
C ALA A 181 -15.99 6.79 17.12
N ASP A 182 -15.90 7.79 17.99
CA ASP A 182 -15.08 7.81 19.19
C ASP A 182 -13.54 7.91 18.98
N GLY A 183 -13.10 9.13 18.65
CA GLY A 183 -11.78 9.63 19.06
C GLY A 183 -10.76 9.91 17.95
N PHE A 184 -11.01 9.46 16.72
CA PHE A 184 -10.13 9.73 15.58
C PHE A 184 -10.78 10.77 14.66
N SER A 185 -10.26 12.01 14.67
CA SER A 185 -10.59 12.97 13.63
C SER A 185 -9.53 12.86 12.55
N ILE A 186 -9.89 12.32 11.39
CA ILE A 186 -9.09 12.52 10.17
C ILE A 186 -9.13 14.04 9.93
N VAL A 187 -8.03 14.72 10.24
CA VAL A 187 -7.95 16.20 10.32
C VAL A 187 -8.07 16.86 8.96
#